data_AF-A0A354BK72-F1
#
_entry.id   AF-A0A354BK72-F1
#
_cell.length_a   1.000
_cell.length_b   1.000
_cell.length_c   1.000
_cell.angle_alpha   90.00
_cell.angle_beta   90.00
_cell.angle_gamma   90.00
#
_symmetry.space_group_name_H-M   'P 1'
#
loop_
_entity.id
_entity.type
_entity.pdbx_description
1 polymer ?
#
loop_
_entity_poly.entity_id
_entity_poly.type
_entity_poly.pdbx_seq_one_letter_code
_entity_poly.pdbx_strand_id
1 'polypeptide(L)'
;MSGGGGRSWLERIAAAVRILSLIILLSLPSGLYDGQVMAEGTNEQVSNDWVAEIEKVFIRSEDCKQCHERHYEEWKGVREQTPDLKTFGRVDAALLHGTSLTSPVFRTVLGLWKQTNPTADEQRRCLSCHVPAVTVFPEHAEKVVGQVLSGKSGVEGIGCAACHLMAGIDKSAFSPPTFALQPGRTLYGPYANPEENLVHPAVQSTQFREASFCASCHFDKVKDVMQKNLPGEILEGTICQDCHMEPSTGSSTSRRGAMTRSIGRHWFRGVVVAG
;
A
#
# COMPACT_ATOMS: atom_id res chain seq x y z
N MET A 1 -10.70 -85.80 7.54
CA MET A 1 -10.15 -86.01 8.90
C MET A 1 -9.16 -84.88 9.11
N SER A 2 -9.54 -83.73 9.67
CA SER A 2 -9.79 -83.46 11.10
C SER A 2 -8.61 -83.85 12.00
N GLY A 3 -8.10 -82.87 12.76
CA GLY A 3 -7.19 -83.12 13.88
C GLY A 3 -6.15 -82.02 14.09
N GLY A 4 -6.57 -80.85 14.58
CA GLY A 4 -5.68 -79.86 15.15
C GLY A 4 -5.55 -80.00 16.68
N GLY A 5 -4.61 -79.25 17.25
CA GLY A 5 -4.71 -78.74 18.62
C GLY A 5 -3.52 -79.03 19.54
N GLY A 6 -2.89 -77.96 20.02
CA GLY A 6 -2.34 -77.94 21.38
C GLY A 6 -0.89 -77.55 21.57
N ARG A 7 -0.48 -76.33 21.20
CA ARG A 7 0.67 -75.67 21.86
C ARG A 7 0.20 -74.53 22.76
N SER A 8 0.11 -74.89 24.04
CA SER A 8 0.58 -74.17 25.22
C SER A 8 0.33 -72.66 25.31
N TRP A 9 -0.69 -72.31 26.10
CA TRP A 9 -1.01 -70.98 26.63
C TRP A 9 0.15 -70.28 27.36
N LEU A 10 1.19 -71.02 27.77
CA LEU A 10 2.37 -70.49 28.48
C LEU A 10 3.36 -69.77 27.55
N GLU A 11 3.39 -70.08 26.25
CA GLU A 11 4.29 -69.41 25.29
C GLU A 11 3.79 -68.01 24.90
N ARG A 12 2.46 -67.77 25.00
CA ARG A 12 1.85 -66.47 24.69
C ARG A 12 2.01 -65.44 25.82
N ILE A 13 2.18 -65.88 27.07
CA ILE A 13 2.38 -64.99 28.22
C ILE A 13 3.84 -64.49 28.29
N ALA A 14 4.81 -65.33 27.90
CA ALA A 14 6.23 -64.96 27.88
C ALA A 14 6.57 -63.88 26.83
N ALA A 15 5.84 -63.84 25.71
CA ALA A 15 6.01 -62.83 24.67
C ALA A 15 5.41 -61.45 25.05
N ALA A 16 4.32 -61.42 25.81
CA ALA A 16 3.65 -60.18 26.23
C ALA A 16 4.43 -59.42 27.32
N VAL A 17 5.11 -60.13 28.23
CA VAL A 17 5.89 -59.53 29.33
C VAL A 17 7.21 -58.91 28.84
N ARG A 18 7.79 -59.40 27.74
CA ARG A 18 9.01 -58.83 27.14
C ARG A 18 8.75 -57.56 26.32
N ILE A 19 7.55 -57.37 25.77
CA ILE A 19 7.20 -56.16 25.00
C ILE A 19 6.84 -55.00 25.93
N LEU A 20 6.19 -55.25 27.07
CA LEU A 20 5.85 -54.20 28.03
C LEU A 20 7.07 -53.66 28.81
N SER A 21 8.11 -54.47 28.98
CA SER A 21 9.35 -54.08 29.69
C SER A 21 10.31 -53.24 28.83
N LEU A 22 10.13 -53.23 27.51
CA LEU A 22 10.89 -52.35 26.60
C LEU A 22 10.21 -50.97 26.41
N ILE A 23 8.96 -50.81 26.83
CA ILE A 23 8.15 -49.59 26.62
C ILE A 23 8.19 -48.65 27.83
N ILE A 24 8.75 -49.06 28.99
CA ILE A 24 8.74 -48.25 30.22
C ILE A 24 10.14 -47.73 30.65
N LEU A 25 11.20 -48.04 29.88
CA LEU A 25 12.59 -47.64 30.21
C LEU A 25 13.21 -46.56 29.31
N LEU A 26 12.42 -45.86 28.49
CA LEU A 26 12.88 -44.70 27.70
C LEU A 26 12.14 -43.39 28.04
N SER A 27 11.44 -43.35 29.17
CA SER A 27 10.80 -42.14 29.70
C SER A 27 11.39 -41.80 31.07
N LEU A 28 12.46 -40.99 31.10
CA LEU A 28 12.76 -40.01 32.16
C LEU A 28 13.64 -38.87 31.58
N PRO A 29 13.42 -37.61 32.00
CA PRO A 29 13.87 -36.41 31.29
C PRO A 29 15.27 -35.98 31.71
N SER A 30 16.16 -35.80 30.74
CA SER A 30 17.45 -35.11 30.93
C SER A 30 17.28 -33.68 30.43
N GLY A 31 17.47 -32.72 31.33
CA GLY A 31 17.26 -31.30 31.06
C GLY A 31 18.15 -30.73 29.95
N LEU A 32 17.60 -29.66 29.36
CA LEU A 32 18.30 -28.45 28.93
C LEU A 32 19.64 -28.67 28.21
N TYR A 33 19.56 -29.12 26.96
CA TYR A 33 20.43 -28.58 25.92
C TYR A 33 19.57 -27.70 25.03
N ASP A 34 19.59 -26.41 25.35
CA ASP A 34 19.00 -25.34 24.55
C ASP A 34 19.84 -25.20 23.27
N GLY A 35 19.57 -26.08 22.32
CA GLY A 35 20.10 -25.99 20.97
C GLY A 35 19.46 -24.78 20.31
N GLN A 36 20.18 -23.66 20.34
CA GLN A 36 19.89 -22.45 19.57
C GLN A 36 19.53 -22.82 18.12
N VAL A 37 18.23 -22.88 17.84
CA VAL A 37 17.70 -22.66 16.49
C VAL A 37 17.83 -21.16 16.25
N MET A 38 19.04 -20.73 15.88
CA MET A 38 19.29 -19.38 15.37
C MET A 38 19.32 -19.44 13.85
N ALA A 39 18.15 -19.47 13.22
CA ALA A 39 18.05 -19.22 11.78
C ALA A 39 16.63 -18.85 11.33
N GLU A 40 15.93 -17.97 12.06
CA GLU A 40 14.70 -17.35 11.55
C GLU A 40 14.63 -15.83 11.81
N GLY A 41 15.66 -15.26 12.45
CA GLY A 41 15.78 -13.82 12.69
C GLY A 41 16.60 -13.07 11.63
N THR A 42 17.19 -13.72 10.63
CA THR A 42 18.00 -13.03 9.61
C THR A 42 17.23 -12.79 8.32
N ASN A 43 16.39 -13.72 7.90
CA ASN A 43 15.68 -13.61 6.62
C ASN A 43 14.53 -12.60 6.68
N GLU A 44 13.76 -12.59 7.77
CA GLU A 44 12.67 -11.63 7.97
C GLU A 44 13.20 -10.22 8.25
N GLN A 45 14.34 -10.12 8.93
CA GLN A 45 14.98 -8.86 9.31
C GLN A 45 15.71 -8.19 8.13
N VAL A 46 16.35 -8.98 7.25
CA VAL A 46 16.85 -8.49 5.94
C VAL A 46 15.68 -8.18 4.98
N SER A 47 14.55 -8.88 5.11
CA SER A 47 13.35 -8.60 4.28
C SER A 47 12.64 -7.29 4.61
N ASN A 48 12.86 -6.71 5.78
CA ASN A 48 12.21 -5.46 6.22
C ASN A 48 13.13 -4.23 6.20
N ASP A 49 14.44 -4.40 6.05
CA ASP A 49 15.41 -3.29 6.06
C ASP A 49 15.15 -2.30 4.92
N TRP A 50 14.89 -2.80 3.72
CA TRP A 50 14.58 -1.97 2.55
C TRP A 50 13.20 -1.28 2.63
N VAL A 51 12.24 -1.86 3.35
CA VAL A 51 10.94 -1.21 3.62
C VAL A 51 11.18 -0.02 4.54
N ALA A 52 11.98 -0.20 5.59
CA ALA A 52 12.34 0.88 6.51
C ALA A 52 13.12 2.00 5.82
N GLU A 53 13.97 1.69 4.83
CA GLU A 53 14.60 2.71 3.98
C GLU A 53 13.58 3.58 3.23
N ILE A 54 12.57 2.95 2.63
CA ILE A 54 11.48 3.66 1.95
C ILE A 54 10.71 4.51 2.96
N GLU A 55 10.34 3.95 4.11
CA GLU A 55 9.51 4.64 5.12
C GLU A 55 10.22 5.83 5.79
N LYS A 56 11.57 5.86 5.81
CA LYS A 56 12.33 7.06 6.23
C LYS A 56 12.07 8.28 5.36
N VAL A 57 11.74 8.07 4.08
CA VAL A 57 11.42 9.15 3.13
C VAL A 57 9.90 9.28 2.95
N PHE A 58 9.23 8.16 2.67
CA PHE A 58 7.80 8.06 2.45
C PHE A 58 7.11 7.61 3.74
N ILE A 59 6.93 8.58 4.65
CA ILE A 59 6.28 8.36 5.94
C ILE A 59 4.91 7.70 5.72
N ARG A 60 4.60 6.71 6.57
CA ARG A 60 3.35 5.96 6.51
C ARG A 60 2.16 6.87 6.75
N SER A 61 1.09 6.65 5.99
CA SER A 61 -0.14 7.42 6.11
C SER A 61 -0.79 7.27 7.49
N GLU A 62 -0.57 6.15 8.19
CA GLU A 62 -1.01 5.96 9.58
C GLU A 62 -0.36 6.96 10.55
N ASP A 63 0.87 7.40 10.30
CA ASP A 63 1.51 8.42 11.14
C ASP A 63 0.85 9.78 10.94
N CYS A 64 0.45 10.09 9.70
CA CYS A 64 -0.30 11.31 9.38
C CYS A 64 -1.66 11.36 10.08
N LYS A 65 -2.34 10.21 10.23
CA LYS A 65 -3.67 10.09 10.84
C LYS A 65 -3.76 10.69 12.24
N GLN A 66 -2.67 10.66 13.01
CA GLN A 66 -2.61 11.21 14.37
C GLN A 66 -3.07 12.68 14.42
N CYS A 67 -2.79 13.44 13.35
CA CYS A 67 -3.21 14.83 13.22
C CYS A 67 -4.18 15.07 12.05
N HIS A 68 -4.19 14.21 11.02
CA HIS A 68 -4.96 14.35 9.79
C HIS A 68 -6.03 13.24 9.64
N GLU A 69 -6.68 12.88 10.74
CA GLU A 69 -7.63 11.76 10.82
C GLU A 69 -8.67 11.77 9.69
N ARG A 70 -9.36 12.90 9.48
CA ARG A 70 -10.35 13.02 8.39
C ARG A 70 -9.75 12.68 7.03
N HIS A 71 -8.61 13.27 6.68
CA HIS A 71 -8.00 13.06 5.37
C HIS A 71 -7.52 11.61 5.20
N TYR A 72 -6.96 11.03 6.27
CA TYR A 72 -6.59 9.62 6.29
C TYR A 72 -7.81 8.70 6.05
N GLU A 73 -8.91 8.95 6.76
CA GLU A 73 -10.09 8.10 6.63
C GLU A 73 -10.76 8.21 5.25
N GLU A 74 -10.80 9.41 4.68
CA GLU A 74 -11.27 9.65 3.31
C GLU A 74 -10.36 8.94 2.28
N TRP A 75 -9.04 9.06 2.43
CA TRP A 75 -8.03 8.40 1.57
C TRP A 75 -8.08 6.87 1.65
N LYS A 76 -8.28 6.34 2.86
CA LYS A 76 -8.36 4.90 3.10
C LYS A 76 -9.72 4.31 2.70
N GLY A 77 -10.74 5.15 2.55
CA GLY A 77 -12.11 4.74 2.24
C GLY A 77 -12.89 4.19 3.42
N VAL A 78 -12.51 4.56 4.65
CA VAL A 78 -13.13 4.08 5.88
C VAL A 78 -14.11 5.09 6.49
N ARG A 79 -14.02 6.36 6.09
CA ARG A 79 -15.06 7.35 6.37
C ARG A 79 -16.28 7.04 5.49
N GLU A 80 -17.46 7.51 5.91
CA GLU A 80 -18.74 7.68 5.16
C GLU A 80 -18.81 7.27 3.67
N GLN A 81 -18.86 5.98 3.37
CA GLN A 81 -19.58 5.52 2.18
C GLN A 81 -21.07 5.73 2.50
N THR A 82 -21.71 6.74 1.89
CA THR A 82 -23.15 6.98 2.07
C THR A 82 -23.91 5.65 1.96
N PRO A 83 -24.86 5.32 2.87
CA PRO A 83 -25.63 4.07 2.83
C PRO A 83 -26.27 3.80 1.46
N ASP A 84 -26.59 4.87 0.74
CA ASP A 84 -27.02 4.91 -0.67
C ASP A 84 -26.16 4.02 -1.60
N LEU A 85 -24.84 4.07 -1.48
CA LEU A 85 -23.91 3.30 -2.34
C LEU A 85 -23.95 1.80 -2.06
N LYS A 86 -24.33 1.39 -0.85
CA LYS A 86 -24.56 -0.03 -0.53
C LYS A 86 -25.88 -0.55 -1.11
N THR A 87 -26.84 0.33 -1.39
CA THR A 87 -28.15 0.00 -1.96
C THR A 87 -28.17 0.01 -3.49
N PHE A 88 -27.37 0.85 -4.14
CA PHE A 88 -27.11 0.68 -5.56
C PHE A 88 -26.05 -0.40 -5.71
N GLY A 89 -26.36 -1.54 -6.31
CA GLY A 89 -25.39 -2.61 -6.61
C GLY A 89 -24.22 -2.22 -7.54
N ARG A 90 -23.85 -0.93 -7.59
CA ARG A 90 -22.54 -0.46 -8.00
C ARG A 90 -21.54 -1.06 -7.03
N VAL A 91 -20.72 -1.94 -7.56
CA VAL A 91 -19.50 -2.37 -6.91
C VAL A 91 -18.77 -1.08 -6.52
N ASP A 92 -18.63 -0.82 -5.22
CA ASP A 92 -17.76 0.22 -4.62
C ASP A 92 -16.27 -0.10 -4.90
N ALA A 93 -15.96 -0.54 -6.12
CA ALA A 93 -14.62 -0.72 -6.61
C ALA A 93 -14.02 0.62 -7.00
N ALA A 94 -14.29 1.71 -6.27
CA ALA A 94 -13.40 2.85 -6.35
C ALA A 94 -12.01 2.33 -5.95
N LEU A 95 -11.09 2.25 -6.91
CA LEU A 95 -9.69 1.98 -6.66
C LEU A 95 -9.13 3.23 -5.97
N LEU A 96 -9.44 3.34 -4.68
CA LEU A 96 -9.00 4.45 -3.85
C LEU A 96 -7.48 4.45 -3.82
N HIS A 97 -6.88 5.64 -3.79
CA HIS A 97 -5.44 5.77 -3.69
C HIS A 97 -4.88 4.93 -2.52
N GLY A 98 -5.56 4.93 -1.36
CA GLY A 98 -5.14 4.18 -0.18
C GLY A 98 -5.34 2.66 -0.18
N THR A 99 -5.96 2.12 -1.23
CA THR A 99 -6.11 0.67 -1.44
C THR A 99 -5.63 0.21 -2.82
N SER A 100 -5.20 1.14 -3.68
CA SER A 100 -4.79 0.91 -5.07
C SER A 100 -3.80 -0.24 -5.22
N LEU A 101 -2.70 -0.19 -4.45
CA LEU A 101 -1.62 -1.17 -4.45
C LEU A 101 -2.05 -2.54 -3.92
N THR A 102 -2.90 -2.56 -2.89
CA THR A 102 -3.35 -3.80 -2.23
C THR A 102 -4.61 -4.39 -2.86
N SER A 103 -5.14 -3.77 -3.92
CA SER A 103 -6.37 -4.21 -4.55
C SER A 103 -6.19 -5.56 -5.26
N PRO A 104 -7.19 -6.48 -5.19
CA PRO A 104 -7.13 -7.74 -5.93
C PRO A 104 -7.01 -7.53 -7.44
N VAL A 105 -7.64 -6.47 -7.97
CA VAL A 105 -7.57 -6.10 -9.38
C VAL A 105 -6.12 -5.77 -9.78
N PHE A 106 -5.46 -4.86 -9.06
CA PHE A 106 -4.08 -4.50 -9.37
C PHE A 106 -3.14 -5.71 -9.27
N ARG A 107 -3.27 -6.51 -8.20
CA ARG A 107 -2.46 -7.73 -8.04
C ARG A 107 -2.62 -8.69 -9.23
N THR A 108 -3.85 -8.86 -9.72
CA THR A 108 -4.15 -9.75 -10.85
C THR A 108 -3.55 -9.20 -12.15
N VAL A 109 -3.76 -7.92 -12.44
CA VAL A 109 -3.21 -7.26 -13.63
C VAL A 109 -1.67 -7.28 -13.61
N LEU A 110 -1.05 -6.96 -12.48
CA LEU A 110 0.40 -7.00 -12.30
C LEU A 110 0.94 -8.43 -12.52
N GLY A 111 0.26 -9.44 -11.99
CA GLY A 111 0.66 -10.85 -12.15
C GLY A 111 0.55 -11.34 -13.60
N LEU A 112 -0.50 -10.95 -14.33
CA LEU A 112 -0.64 -11.24 -15.75
C LEU A 112 0.43 -10.51 -16.58
N TRP A 113 0.64 -9.23 -16.30
CA TRP A 113 1.65 -8.43 -16.99
C TRP A 113 3.08 -8.93 -16.73
N LYS A 114 3.40 -9.38 -15.51
CA LYS A 114 4.71 -9.96 -15.19
C LYS A 114 5.04 -11.20 -16.04
N GLN A 115 4.03 -11.95 -16.50
CA GLN A 115 4.23 -13.10 -17.40
C GLN A 115 4.70 -12.70 -18.81
N THR A 116 4.57 -11.43 -19.21
CA THR A 116 5.13 -10.93 -20.47
C THR A 116 6.63 -10.64 -20.38
N ASN A 117 7.27 -11.00 -19.25
CA ASN A 117 8.68 -10.80 -18.95
C ASN A 117 9.16 -9.34 -19.18
N PRO A 118 8.52 -8.36 -18.50
CA PRO A 118 8.87 -6.95 -18.68
C PRO A 118 10.28 -6.65 -18.17
N THR A 119 10.96 -5.76 -18.89
CA THR A 119 12.26 -5.21 -18.50
C THR A 119 12.18 -4.46 -17.17
N ALA A 120 13.33 -4.27 -16.51
CA ALA A 120 13.40 -3.48 -15.29
C ALA A 120 12.89 -2.04 -15.49
N ASP A 121 13.10 -1.46 -16.68
CA ASP A 121 12.66 -0.11 -17.01
C ASP A 121 11.14 -0.02 -17.12
N GLU A 122 10.52 -1.00 -17.77
CA GLU A 122 9.06 -1.09 -17.86
C GLU A 122 8.42 -1.30 -16.49
N GLN A 123 9.03 -2.10 -15.62
CA GLN A 123 8.56 -2.29 -14.24
C GLN A 123 8.66 -1.01 -13.43
N ARG A 124 9.80 -0.31 -13.49
CA ARG A 124 9.98 0.98 -12.83
C ARG A 124 8.98 2.01 -13.35
N ARG A 125 8.71 2.04 -14.65
CA ARG A 125 7.69 2.92 -15.24
C ARG A 125 6.29 2.58 -14.74
N CYS A 126 5.88 1.32 -14.75
CA CYS A 126 4.58 0.90 -14.22
C CYS A 126 4.43 1.28 -12.74
N LEU A 127 5.43 0.96 -11.92
CA LEU A 127 5.41 1.24 -10.50
C LEU A 127 5.58 2.72 -10.16
N SER A 128 6.09 3.56 -11.05
CA SER A 128 6.25 4.99 -10.76
C SER A 128 4.94 5.69 -10.38
N CYS A 129 3.81 5.26 -10.97
CA CYS A 129 2.48 5.80 -10.63
C CYS A 129 1.80 5.02 -9.50
N HIS A 130 2.08 3.72 -9.37
CA HIS A 130 1.41 2.84 -8.41
C HIS A 130 2.11 2.78 -7.04
N VAL A 131 3.41 3.01 -7.03
CA VAL A 131 4.31 3.03 -5.86
C VAL A 131 5.38 4.10 -6.08
N PRO A 132 5.04 5.41 -6.03
CA PRO A 132 5.99 6.49 -6.37
C PRO A 132 7.34 6.45 -5.66
N ALA A 133 7.42 5.77 -4.50
CA ALA A 133 8.67 5.49 -3.82
C ALA A 133 9.74 4.82 -4.70
N VAL A 134 9.37 4.01 -5.70
CA VAL A 134 10.34 3.37 -6.60
C VAL A 134 11.07 4.37 -7.52
N THR A 135 10.58 5.61 -7.64
CA THR A 135 11.30 6.66 -8.38
C THR A 135 12.52 7.17 -7.60
N VAL A 136 12.50 7.02 -6.28
CA VAL A 136 13.61 7.34 -5.36
C VAL A 136 14.46 6.11 -5.07
N PHE A 137 13.81 4.94 -4.95
CA PHE A 137 14.44 3.65 -4.64
C PHE A 137 14.21 2.61 -5.76
N PRO A 138 14.75 2.85 -6.98
CA PRO A 138 14.49 1.99 -8.14
C PRO A 138 14.97 0.54 -7.97
N GLU A 139 15.99 0.31 -7.14
CA GLU A 139 16.55 -0.99 -6.81
C GLU A 139 15.57 -1.92 -6.07
N HIS A 140 14.56 -1.35 -5.41
CA HIS A 140 13.56 -2.13 -4.66
C HIS A 140 12.33 -2.50 -5.49
N ALA A 141 12.24 -2.07 -6.75
CA ALA A 141 11.08 -2.30 -7.62
C ALA A 141 10.67 -3.78 -7.71
N GLU A 142 11.62 -4.70 -7.92
CA GLU A 142 11.31 -6.14 -8.01
C GLU A 142 10.80 -6.71 -6.68
N LYS A 143 11.35 -6.24 -5.54
CA LYS A 143 10.88 -6.64 -4.20
C LYS A 143 9.44 -6.18 -3.97
N VAL A 144 9.11 -4.96 -4.39
CA VAL A 144 7.75 -4.42 -4.34
C VAL A 144 6.79 -5.29 -5.17
N VAL A 145 7.15 -5.66 -6.40
CA VAL A 145 6.34 -6.58 -7.23
C VAL A 145 6.12 -7.90 -6.49
N GLY A 146 7.17 -8.50 -5.95
CA GLY A 146 7.08 -9.75 -5.17
C GLY A 146 6.10 -9.63 -4.00
N GLN A 147 6.17 -8.54 -3.22
CA GLN A 147 5.26 -8.29 -2.11
C GLN A 147 3.80 -8.14 -2.56
N VAL A 148 3.53 -7.38 -3.63
CA VAL A 148 2.18 -7.21 -4.18
C VAL A 148 1.60 -8.55 -4.62
N LEU A 149 2.38 -9.35 -5.36
CA LEU A 149 1.94 -10.67 -5.84
C LEU A 149 1.71 -11.66 -4.70
N SER A 150 2.47 -11.56 -3.61
CA SER A 150 2.25 -12.36 -2.39
C SER A 150 0.99 -11.96 -1.62
N GLY A 151 0.42 -10.77 -1.91
CA GLY A 151 -0.70 -10.18 -1.16
C GLY A 151 -0.31 -9.55 0.17
N LYS A 152 0.98 -9.48 0.51
CA LYS A 152 1.51 -8.86 1.73
C LYS A 152 2.40 -7.68 1.36
N SER A 153 1.79 -6.55 1.02
CA SER A 153 2.54 -5.31 0.74
C SER A 153 3.02 -4.68 2.04
N GLY A 154 4.34 -4.62 2.22
CA GLY A 154 4.99 -3.92 3.33
C GLY A 154 5.08 -2.41 3.08
N VAL A 155 5.14 -2.00 1.81
CA VAL A 155 5.17 -0.59 1.40
C VAL A 155 3.77 -0.05 1.08
N GLU A 156 3.57 1.25 1.26
CA GLU A 156 2.40 1.98 0.75
C GLU A 156 2.59 2.32 -0.73
N GLY A 157 1.51 2.22 -1.51
CA GLY A 157 1.48 2.70 -2.88
C GLY A 157 1.34 4.22 -2.92
N ILE A 158 0.15 4.69 -3.29
CA ILE A 158 -0.15 6.13 -3.35
C ILE A 158 -0.61 6.62 -1.97
N GLY A 159 0.33 6.66 -1.02
CA GLY A 159 0.14 7.18 0.35
C GLY A 159 0.19 8.70 0.45
N CYS A 160 -0.02 9.23 1.66
CA CYS A 160 0.03 10.68 1.92
C CYS A 160 1.36 11.30 1.45
N ALA A 161 2.48 10.69 1.83
CA ALA A 161 3.81 11.17 1.47
C ALA A 161 4.07 11.09 -0.05
N ALA A 162 3.51 10.11 -0.75
CA ALA A 162 3.68 9.98 -2.20
C ALA A 162 3.16 11.20 -2.96
N CYS A 163 2.02 11.78 -2.51
CA CYS A 163 1.48 13.02 -3.07
C CYS A 163 2.14 14.27 -2.48
N HIS A 164 2.32 14.31 -1.15
CA HIS A 164 2.78 15.50 -0.45
C HIS A 164 4.29 15.74 -0.50
N LEU A 165 5.09 14.84 -1.08
CA LEU A 165 6.50 15.07 -1.42
C LEU A 165 6.70 15.56 -2.86
N MET A 166 5.64 15.65 -3.67
CA MET A 166 5.73 16.21 -5.02
C MET A 166 5.93 17.73 -4.95
N ALA A 167 7.13 18.18 -5.30
CA ALA A 167 7.48 19.60 -5.30
C ALA A 167 7.15 20.30 -6.63
N GLY A 168 6.89 19.54 -7.70
CA GLY A 168 6.56 20.10 -9.00
C GLY A 168 6.33 19.05 -10.08
N ILE A 169 6.25 19.53 -11.32
CA ILE A 169 6.11 18.74 -12.53
C ILE A 169 7.34 19.02 -13.41
N ASP A 170 8.03 17.97 -13.82
CA ASP A 170 9.10 18.02 -14.81
C ASP A 170 8.49 18.17 -16.21
N LYS A 171 8.52 19.40 -16.72
CA LYS A 171 8.02 19.74 -18.07
C LYS A 171 8.93 19.25 -19.20
N SER A 172 10.14 18.79 -18.88
CA SER A 172 11.08 18.23 -19.86
C SER A 172 10.91 16.73 -20.06
N ALA A 173 10.15 16.06 -19.17
CA ALA A 173 9.86 14.65 -19.27
C ALA A 173 8.91 14.36 -20.45
N PHE A 174 9.39 13.59 -21.43
CA PHE A 174 8.61 13.16 -22.60
C PHE A 174 7.77 11.90 -22.35
N SER A 175 7.95 11.25 -21.19
CA SER A 175 7.18 10.08 -20.78
C SER A 175 6.91 10.12 -19.27
N PRO A 176 5.74 9.65 -18.80
CA PRO A 176 5.46 9.47 -17.38
C PRO A 176 6.51 8.59 -16.66
N PRO A 177 6.76 8.82 -15.36
CA PRO A 177 6.14 9.85 -14.53
C PRO A 177 6.67 11.24 -14.84
N THR A 178 5.82 12.25 -14.80
CA THR A 178 6.22 13.66 -15.04
C THR A 178 6.25 14.49 -13.76
N PHE A 179 5.95 13.89 -12.61
CA PHE A 179 6.09 14.56 -11.32
C PHE A 179 7.56 14.60 -10.86
N ALA A 180 7.91 15.61 -10.08
CA ALA A 180 9.21 15.73 -9.42
C ALA A 180 9.02 15.60 -7.90
N LEU A 181 9.62 14.57 -7.33
CA LEU A 181 9.65 14.38 -5.87
C LEU A 181 10.82 15.12 -5.25
N GLN A 182 10.60 15.65 -4.06
CA GLN A 182 11.66 16.20 -3.22
C GLN A 182 11.65 15.48 -1.87
N PRO A 183 12.39 14.37 -1.73
CA PRO A 183 12.61 13.70 -0.46
C PRO A 183 13.07 14.67 0.63
N GLY A 184 12.48 14.56 1.81
CA GLY A 184 12.82 15.40 2.95
C GLY A 184 11.67 15.54 3.93
N ARG A 185 11.83 16.47 4.88
CA ARG A 185 10.81 16.72 5.92
C ARG A 185 9.71 17.69 5.48
N THR A 186 9.92 18.42 4.39
CA THR A 186 8.96 19.41 3.90
C THR A 186 7.85 18.73 3.13
N LEU A 187 6.60 19.04 3.49
CA LEU A 187 5.41 18.60 2.74
C LEU A 187 4.83 19.76 1.93
N TYR A 188 4.37 19.46 0.73
CA TYR A 188 3.81 20.41 -0.22
C TYR A 188 2.29 20.36 -0.21
N GLY A 189 1.63 21.51 -0.42
CA GLY A 189 0.17 21.58 -0.49
C GLY A 189 -0.36 22.88 -1.09
N PRO A 190 -1.69 23.03 -1.22
CA PRO A 190 -2.31 24.10 -2.01
C PRO A 190 -2.40 25.46 -1.29
N TYR A 191 -1.96 25.57 -0.03
CA TYR A 191 -2.17 26.76 0.80
C TYR A 191 -0.95 27.67 0.83
N ALA A 192 -1.17 28.96 0.51
CA ALA A 192 -0.12 29.99 0.59
C ALA A 192 0.38 30.22 2.02
N ASN A 193 -0.53 30.12 2.99
CA ASN A 193 -0.23 30.25 4.41
C ASN A 193 -0.53 28.90 5.09
N PRO A 194 0.37 27.91 4.99
CA PRO A 194 0.21 26.67 5.72
C PRO A 194 0.23 26.92 7.23
N GLU A 195 -0.47 26.09 7.99
CA GLU A 195 -0.46 26.21 9.45
C GLU A 195 0.90 25.78 10.00
N GLU A 196 1.52 26.65 10.80
CA GLU A 196 2.77 26.33 11.49
C GLU A 196 2.54 25.19 12.51
N ASN A 197 3.51 24.27 12.55
CA ASN A 197 3.48 23.12 13.44
C ASN A 197 4.92 22.64 13.73
N LEU A 198 5.07 21.71 14.69
CA LEU A 198 6.37 21.20 15.11
C LEU A 198 6.76 19.86 14.44
N VAL A 199 5.88 19.29 13.62
CA VAL A 199 6.03 17.94 13.05
C VAL A 199 6.76 18.00 11.72
N HIS A 200 6.24 18.78 10.77
CA HIS A 200 6.80 18.95 9.44
C HIS A 200 6.63 20.39 8.93
N PRO A 201 7.65 20.97 8.27
CA PRO A 201 7.46 22.16 7.47
C PRO A 201 6.42 21.91 6.37
N ALA A 202 5.62 22.92 6.07
CA ALA A 202 4.67 22.88 4.97
C ALA A 202 4.93 24.05 4.03
N VAL A 203 4.92 23.80 2.73
CA VAL A 203 5.21 24.81 1.69
C VAL A 203 4.11 24.79 0.64
N GLN A 204 3.73 25.98 0.16
CA GLN A 204 2.79 26.09 -0.94
C GLN A 204 3.40 25.50 -2.23
N SER A 205 2.64 24.66 -2.89
CA SER A 205 2.86 24.27 -4.28
C SER A 205 1.59 24.62 -5.07
N THR A 206 1.76 25.40 -6.14
CA THR A 206 0.63 25.80 -6.99
C THR A 206 0.07 24.62 -7.78
N GLN A 207 0.89 23.59 -8.03
CA GLN A 207 0.54 22.39 -8.78
C GLN A 207 -0.64 21.63 -8.15
N PHE A 208 -0.82 21.70 -6.82
CA PHE A 208 -2.00 21.12 -6.15
C PHE A 208 -3.34 21.75 -6.60
N ARG A 209 -3.29 22.85 -7.37
CA ARG A 209 -4.43 23.53 -8.00
C ARG A 209 -4.34 23.51 -9.53
N GLU A 210 -3.71 22.48 -10.09
CA GLU A 210 -3.55 22.29 -11.54
C GLU A 210 -3.89 20.84 -11.91
N ALA A 211 -4.47 20.64 -13.10
CA ALA A 211 -4.79 19.32 -13.64
C ALA A 211 -3.53 18.47 -13.92
N SER A 212 -2.41 19.14 -14.26
CA SER A 212 -1.09 18.54 -14.49
C SER A 212 -0.59 17.69 -13.31
N PHE A 213 -0.97 18.04 -12.08
CA PHE A 213 -0.64 17.26 -10.89
C PHE A 213 -1.19 15.83 -10.97
N CYS A 214 -2.47 15.69 -11.23
CA CYS A 214 -3.11 14.38 -11.35
C CYS A 214 -2.70 13.68 -12.65
N ALA A 215 -2.54 14.44 -13.73
CA ALA A 215 -2.17 13.94 -15.04
C ALA A 215 -0.76 13.32 -15.10
N SER A 216 0.12 13.68 -14.16
CA SER A 216 1.44 13.08 -14.01
C SER A 216 1.41 11.56 -13.81
N CYS A 217 0.32 11.04 -13.24
CA CYS A 217 0.02 9.61 -13.13
C CYS A 217 -1.16 9.18 -14.02
N HIS A 218 -2.18 10.03 -14.20
CA HIS A 218 -3.37 9.76 -15.00
C HIS A 218 -3.22 10.21 -16.47
N PHE A 219 -2.10 9.87 -17.08
CA PHE A 219 -1.70 10.40 -18.40
C PHE A 219 -2.61 9.96 -19.55
N ASP A 220 -3.16 8.74 -19.52
CA ASP A 220 -4.09 8.26 -20.55
C ASP A 220 -5.48 8.92 -20.49
N LYS A 221 -5.76 9.71 -19.45
CA LYS A 221 -7.05 10.39 -19.27
C LYS A 221 -7.06 11.82 -19.79
N VAL A 222 -5.89 12.39 -20.10
CA VAL A 222 -5.77 13.74 -20.64
C VAL A 222 -4.87 13.74 -21.86
N LYS A 223 -5.25 14.49 -22.90
CA LYS A 223 -4.47 14.56 -24.15
C LYS A 223 -3.12 15.23 -23.97
N ASP A 224 -3.01 16.15 -23.00
CA ASP A 224 -1.79 16.84 -22.65
C ASP A 224 -1.67 16.91 -21.11
N VAL A 225 -0.69 16.18 -20.59
CA VAL A 225 -0.44 16.03 -19.15
C VAL A 225 0.17 17.26 -18.49
N MET A 226 0.59 18.25 -19.29
CA MET A 226 1.23 19.46 -18.79
C MET A 226 0.26 20.64 -18.64
N GLN A 227 -0.99 20.48 -19.11
CA GLN A 227 -1.98 21.54 -19.03
C GLN A 227 -2.45 21.78 -17.60
N LYS A 228 -2.62 23.06 -17.28
CA LYS A 228 -3.12 23.49 -15.98
C LYS A 228 -4.60 23.18 -15.80
N ASN A 229 -5.40 23.27 -16.87
CA ASN A 229 -6.84 23.04 -16.86
C ASN A 229 -7.19 21.85 -17.74
N LEU A 230 -8.38 21.28 -17.52
CA LEU A 230 -8.89 20.22 -18.38
C LEU A 230 -9.26 20.76 -19.77
N PRO A 231 -9.04 19.98 -20.85
CA PRO A 231 -9.42 20.40 -22.19
C PRO A 231 -10.94 20.30 -22.41
N GLY A 232 -11.49 21.23 -23.19
CA GLY A 232 -12.89 21.23 -23.63
C GLY A 232 -13.70 22.40 -23.09
N GLU A 233 -14.64 22.90 -23.88
CA GLU A 233 -15.46 24.09 -23.57
C GLU A 233 -16.30 23.92 -22.29
N ILE A 234 -16.83 22.72 -22.04
CA ILE A 234 -17.67 22.43 -20.85
C ILE A 234 -16.83 22.37 -19.57
N LEU A 235 -15.54 22.03 -19.66
CA LEU A 235 -14.63 21.86 -18.53
C LEU A 235 -13.64 23.03 -18.42
N GLU A 236 -13.88 24.11 -19.17
CA GLU A 236 -13.02 25.28 -19.16
C GLU A 236 -12.93 25.86 -17.75
N GLY A 237 -11.70 26.14 -17.30
CA GLY A 237 -11.43 26.64 -15.94
C GLY A 237 -11.60 25.60 -14.83
N THR A 238 -11.95 24.35 -15.14
CA THR A 238 -12.08 23.26 -14.17
C THR A 238 -10.80 22.43 -14.10
N ILE A 239 -10.49 21.94 -12.91
CA ILE A 239 -9.41 20.98 -12.65
C ILE A 239 -9.95 19.69 -12.05
N CYS A 240 -9.13 18.63 -12.07
CA CYS A 240 -9.50 17.31 -11.55
C CYS A 240 -10.00 17.38 -10.09
N GLN A 241 -9.33 18.20 -9.29
CA GLN A 241 -9.57 18.37 -7.85
C GLN A 241 -10.96 18.93 -7.57
N ASP A 242 -11.56 19.73 -8.45
CA ASP A 242 -12.87 20.34 -8.22
C ASP A 242 -13.98 19.30 -8.08
N CYS A 243 -13.85 18.17 -8.79
CA CYS A 243 -14.83 17.07 -8.73
C CYS A 243 -14.30 15.87 -7.92
N HIS A 244 -13.04 15.48 -8.12
CA HIS A 244 -12.47 14.28 -7.50
C HIS A 244 -11.97 14.52 -6.08
N MET A 245 -11.63 15.77 -5.73
CA MET A 245 -11.32 16.21 -4.37
C MET A 245 -12.33 17.26 -3.89
N GLU A 246 -13.63 16.95 -4.07
CA GLU A 246 -14.77 17.85 -3.84
C GLU A 246 -14.52 18.85 -2.68
N PRO A 247 -14.62 20.16 -2.94
CA PRO A 247 -14.40 21.17 -1.92
C PRO A 247 -15.32 20.97 -0.71
N SER A 248 -14.73 21.06 0.46
CA SER A 248 -15.43 21.07 1.74
C SER A 248 -14.87 22.19 2.60
N THR A 249 -15.50 22.47 3.73
CA THR A 249 -14.97 23.40 4.73
C THR A 249 -14.61 22.62 5.97
N GLY A 250 -13.46 22.92 6.56
CA GLY A 250 -13.01 22.28 7.79
C GLY A 250 -11.56 22.62 8.11
N SER A 251 -11.03 21.97 9.13
CA SER A 251 -9.63 22.04 9.49
C SER A 251 -8.85 20.93 8.82
N SER A 252 -7.63 21.23 8.36
CA SER A 252 -6.74 20.21 7.82
C SER A 252 -6.24 19.27 8.91
N THR A 253 -6.26 19.69 10.19
CA THR A 253 -5.86 18.88 11.34
C THR A 253 -6.97 18.82 12.41
N SER A 254 -6.99 17.74 13.20
CA SER A 254 -7.86 17.55 14.36
C SER A 254 -7.44 18.35 15.60
N ARG A 255 -6.36 19.13 15.53
CA ARG A 255 -5.89 19.96 16.65
C ARG A 255 -6.93 21.02 17.05
N ARG A 256 -7.16 21.19 18.36
CA ARG A 256 -8.03 22.26 18.89
C ARG A 256 -7.50 23.63 18.46
N GLY A 257 -8.38 24.45 17.88
CA GLY A 257 -8.04 25.79 17.39
C GLY A 257 -7.41 25.81 15.99
N ALA A 258 -7.39 24.67 15.30
CA ALA A 258 -6.95 24.60 13.91
C ALA A 258 -7.79 25.50 13.00
N MET A 259 -7.14 26.05 11.97
CA MET A 259 -7.78 26.97 11.04
C MET A 259 -8.87 26.25 10.25
N THR A 260 -10.08 26.83 10.23
CA THR A 260 -11.14 26.38 9.33
C THR A 260 -11.04 27.10 8.01
N ARG A 261 -10.93 26.36 6.90
CA ARG A 261 -10.84 26.88 5.54
C ARG A 261 -11.39 25.88 4.53
N SER A 262 -11.41 26.25 3.26
CA SER A 262 -11.72 25.31 2.18
C SER A 262 -10.65 24.22 2.11
N ILE A 263 -11.05 22.96 2.17
CA ILE A 263 -10.23 21.76 2.09
C ILE A 263 -10.80 20.83 1.02
N GLY A 264 -9.92 20.15 0.27
CA GLY A 264 -10.35 19.10 -0.66
C GLY A 264 -10.62 17.80 0.10
N ARG A 265 -11.72 17.11 -0.21
CA ARG A 265 -11.94 15.76 0.35
C ARG A 265 -11.01 14.74 -0.32
N HIS A 266 -10.45 13.81 0.43
CA HIS A 266 -9.45 12.86 -0.06
C HIS A 266 -10.03 11.50 -0.49
N TRP A 267 -11.26 11.47 -1.00
CA TRP A 267 -11.87 10.24 -1.54
C TRP A 267 -11.39 9.91 -2.94
N PHE A 268 -11.03 10.93 -3.70
CA PHE A 268 -10.66 10.79 -5.11
C PHE A 268 -11.74 10.03 -5.91
N ARG A 269 -13.01 10.46 -5.75
CA ARG A 269 -14.19 9.72 -6.25
C ARG A 269 -14.01 9.35 -7.72
N GLY A 270 -13.93 8.05 -8.04
CA GLY A 270 -13.85 7.56 -9.40
C GLY A 270 -15.02 6.63 -9.72
N VAL A 271 -15.25 6.38 -11.01
CA VAL A 271 -16.17 5.32 -11.44
C VAL A 271 -15.31 4.11 -11.80
N VAL A 272 -15.46 2.99 -11.06
CA VAL A 272 -15.28 1.70 -11.72
C VAL A 272 -16.63 1.36 -12.31
N VAL A 273 -16.76 1.66 -13.61
CA VAL A 273 -17.84 1.12 -14.40
C VAL A 273 -17.53 -0.36 -14.46
N ALA A 274 -18.37 -1.19 -13.84
CA ALA A 274 -18.40 -2.60 -14.19
C ALA A 274 -18.72 -2.65 -15.69
N GLY A 275 -17.75 -3.07 -16.49
CA GLY A 275 -18.00 -3.46 -17.88
C GLY A 275 -18.98 -4.62 -17.94
#